data_AF-A0A0C3LF40-F1
#
_entry.id   AF-A0A0C3LF40-F1
#
_cell.length_a   1.000
_cell.length_b   1.000
_cell.length_c   1.000
_cell.angle_alpha   90.00
_cell.angle_beta   90.00
_cell.angle_gamma   90.00
#
_symmetry.space_group_name_H-M   'P 1'
#
loop_
_entity.id
_entity.type
_entity.pdbx_description
1 polymer ?
#
loop_
_entity_poly.entity_id
_entity_poly.type
_entity_poly.pdbx_seq_one_letter_code
_entity_poly.pdbx_strand_id
1 'polypeptide(L)'
;VRLAVMDGKEAGHALCNAPLEEPCRNPPLDFKQARFCEDHSAYNRMCGIVGCNDAVVEGSKVCAPPVDGNVRHTFQATRTHCIQTLTWACGYPIAATKFYVSESESQCASWLHRLFPNDVAHLRPDYLAYDRACFLLRHLVTQNPNSPWVQDVRLIVDAWHYIGHRVSDILCRSRCNPAPADGSQPDLIIQEEINGRWVTRKAFNTEAAEQLNAWLDGYKGTLNRMTNYNFDFLLYCILFL
;
A
#
# COMPACT_ATOMS: atom_id res chain seq x y z
N VAL A 1 -8.44 2.81 -23.96
CA VAL A 1 -8.58 3.02 -22.50
C VAL A 1 -7.80 1.95 -21.76
N ARG A 2 -7.01 2.34 -20.77
CA ARG A 2 -6.23 1.48 -19.89
C ARG A 2 -6.59 1.78 -18.44
N LEU A 3 -6.97 0.74 -17.69
CA LEU A 3 -7.26 0.85 -16.27
C LEU A 3 -6.23 0.05 -15.48
N ALA A 4 -5.55 0.73 -14.55
CA ALA A 4 -4.71 0.11 -13.54
C ALA A 4 -5.47 0.06 -12.20
N VAL A 5 -5.16 -0.94 -11.40
CA VAL A 5 -5.69 -1.18 -10.07
C VAL A 5 -4.51 -1.20 -9.10
N MET A 6 -4.60 -0.45 -8.02
CA MET A 6 -3.60 -0.36 -6.98
C MET A 6 -4.17 -0.86 -5.67
N ASP A 7 -3.40 -1.65 -4.92
CA ASP A 7 -3.80 -2.12 -3.60
C ASP A 7 -2.57 -2.52 -2.75
N GLY A 8 -2.73 -2.56 -1.43
CA GLY A 8 -1.70 -2.87 -0.45
C GLY A 8 -1.85 -4.28 0.14
N LYS A 9 -0.80 -5.09 0.06
CA LYS A 9 -0.74 -6.40 0.72
C LYS A 9 0.13 -6.37 1.96
N GLU A 10 -0.43 -6.80 3.09
CA GLU A 10 0.36 -7.06 4.30
C GLU A 10 1.28 -8.28 4.11
N ALA A 11 2.45 -8.04 3.54
CA ALA A 11 3.58 -8.94 3.46
C ALA A 11 4.84 -8.08 3.61
N GLY A 12 5.83 -8.57 4.36
CA GLY A 12 6.94 -7.69 4.71
C GLY A 12 8.03 -8.41 5.47
N HIS A 13 9.27 -7.98 5.34
CA HIS A 13 10.39 -8.56 6.10
C HIS A 13 10.60 -7.83 7.43
N ALA A 14 11.39 -8.45 8.31
CA ALA A 14 11.76 -7.85 9.58
C ALA A 14 12.72 -6.67 9.37
N LEU A 15 12.58 -5.65 10.22
CA LEU A 15 13.33 -4.40 10.22
C LEU A 15 13.74 -4.03 11.65
N CYS A 16 14.82 -3.27 11.76
CA CYS A 16 15.24 -2.66 13.01
C CYS A 16 14.12 -1.80 13.62
N ASN A 17 13.79 -2.05 14.89
CA ASN A 17 12.77 -1.31 15.62
C ASN A 17 13.35 -0.18 16.48
N ALA A 18 14.45 0.45 16.05
CA ALA A 18 15.04 1.58 16.77
C ALA A 18 14.01 2.71 16.84
N PRO A 19 13.79 3.34 18.02
CA PRO A 19 12.79 4.38 18.21
C PRO A 19 13.28 5.74 17.67
N LEU A 20 13.58 5.76 16.37
CA LEU A 20 14.05 6.94 15.64
C LEU A 20 12.86 7.71 15.05
N GLU A 21 13.10 8.98 14.69
CA GLU A 21 12.14 9.79 13.94
C GLU A 21 11.88 9.20 12.55
N GLU A 22 12.95 8.87 11.82
CA GLU A 22 12.89 8.12 10.56
C GLU A 22 13.11 6.63 10.80
N PRO A 23 12.18 5.74 10.40
CA PRO A 23 12.32 4.32 10.62
C PRO A 23 13.55 3.72 9.95
N CYS A 24 14.35 3.00 10.74
CA CYS A 24 15.52 2.29 10.25
C CYS A 24 15.09 1.12 9.34
N ARG A 25 15.66 1.08 8.13
CA ARG A 25 15.36 0.04 7.13
C ARG A 25 16.35 -1.12 7.14
N ASN A 26 17.33 -1.09 8.05
CA ASN A 26 18.32 -2.15 8.18
C ASN A 26 17.68 -3.41 8.78
N PRO A 27 18.13 -4.61 8.36
CA PRO A 27 17.65 -5.85 8.96
C PRO A 27 18.09 -5.94 10.43
N PRO A 28 17.30 -6.56 11.30
CA PRO A 28 17.76 -6.90 12.65
C PRO A 28 18.94 -7.88 12.58
N LEU A 29 19.78 -7.91 13.63
CA LEU A 29 20.98 -8.77 13.70
C LEU A 29 20.69 -10.26 13.42
N ASP A 30 19.52 -10.73 13.84
CA ASP A 30 18.97 -12.03 13.47
C ASP A 30 17.45 -11.93 13.26
N PHE A 31 16.89 -12.90 12.53
CA PHE A 31 15.46 -12.91 12.17
C PHE A 31 14.54 -13.52 13.23
N LYS A 32 15.09 -14.08 14.32
CA LYS A 32 14.31 -14.85 15.31
C LYS A 32 13.97 -14.02 16.55
N GLN A 33 14.95 -13.30 17.08
CA GLN A 33 14.88 -12.66 18.39
C GLN A 33 15.42 -11.23 18.39
N ALA A 34 16.32 -10.89 17.47
CA ALA A 34 16.86 -9.54 17.43
C ALA A 34 15.79 -8.49 17.09
N ARG A 35 15.90 -7.35 17.76
CA ARG A 35 14.97 -6.21 17.65
C ARG A 35 15.59 -5.06 16.86
N PHE A 36 16.92 -4.99 16.85
CA PHE A 36 17.69 -3.90 16.28
C PHE A 36 18.77 -4.44 15.32
N CYS A 37 19.20 -3.60 14.38
CA CYS A 37 20.37 -3.86 13.55
C CYS A 37 21.67 -3.66 14.34
N GLU A 38 22.80 -3.93 13.70
CA GLU A 38 24.13 -3.74 14.28
C GLU A 38 24.35 -2.31 14.80
N ASP A 39 24.06 -1.30 13.97
CA ASP A 39 24.20 0.13 14.30
C ASP A 39 23.37 0.57 15.51
N HIS A 40 22.24 -0.12 15.73
CA HIS A 40 21.27 0.20 16.78
C HIS A 40 21.26 -0.84 17.90
N SER A 41 22.29 -1.69 17.97
CA SER A 41 22.41 -2.75 18.99
C SER A 41 22.43 -2.20 20.41
N ALA A 42 22.89 -0.96 20.61
CA ALA A 42 22.93 -0.26 21.90
C ALA A 42 21.53 -0.13 22.54
N TYR A 43 20.46 0.00 21.75
CA TYR A 43 19.09 0.06 22.26
C TYR A 43 18.65 -1.24 22.97
N ASN A 44 19.38 -2.35 22.82
CA ASN A 44 19.10 -3.55 23.61
C ASN A 44 19.31 -3.35 25.11
N ARG A 45 20.14 -2.39 25.51
CA ARG A 45 20.42 -2.06 26.92
C ARG A 45 19.41 -1.07 27.52
N MET A 46 18.52 -0.52 26.69
CA MET A 46 17.49 0.45 27.09
C MET A 46 16.13 -0.21 27.19
N CYS A 47 15.29 0.32 28.08
CA CYS A 47 13.91 -0.10 28.23
C CYS A 47 13.19 -0.09 26.88
N GLY A 48 12.52 -1.18 26.55
CA GLY A 48 11.79 -1.33 25.30
C GLY A 48 10.51 -0.50 25.21
N ILE A 49 10.14 0.24 26.26
CA ILE A 49 9.03 1.20 26.21
C ILE A 49 9.53 2.49 25.57
N VAL A 50 8.90 2.91 24.47
CA VAL A 50 9.29 4.15 23.77
C VAL A 50 9.06 5.34 24.68
N GLY A 51 10.10 6.14 24.91
CA GLY A 51 10.09 7.29 25.83
C GLY A 51 10.64 6.98 27.23
N CYS A 52 10.94 5.72 27.55
CA CYS A 52 11.66 5.35 28.77
C CYS A 52 13.17 5.21 28.46
N ASN A 53 14.00 5.91 29.25
CA ASN A 53 15.46 5.91 29.07
C ASN A 53 16.21 5.04 30.09
N ASP A 54 15.48 4.32 30.93
CA ASP A 54 16.06 3.45 31.95
C ASP A 54 16.72 2.21 31.32
N ALA A 55 17.68 1.63 32.04
CA ALA A 55 18.31 0.38 31.62
C ALA A 55 17.35 -0.81 31.81
N VAL A 56 17.50 -1.83 30.97
CA VAL A 56 16.76 -3.10 31.13
C VAL A 56 17.22 -3.88 32.34
N VAL A 57 16.30 -4.66 32.93
CA VAL A 57 16.65 -5.71 33.90
C VAL A 57 17.25 -6.91 33.17
N GLU A 58 18.19 -7.61 33.78
CA GLU A 58 18.78 -8.83 33.22
C GLU A 58 17.69 -9.86 32.85
N GLY A 59 17.77 -10.40 31.62
CA GLY A 59 16.75 -11.31 31.08
C GLY A 59 15.43 -10.65 30.65
N SER A 60 15.29 -9.33 30.82
CA SER A 60 14.09 -8.55 30.47
C SER A 60 14.31 -7.61 29.29
N LYS A 61 13.22 -7.16 28.68
CA LYS A 61 13.19 -6.10 27.66
C LYS A 61 12.75 -4.75 28.23
N VAL A 62 12.49 -4.66 29.53
CA VAL A 62 11.96 -3.48 30.23
C VAL A 62 12.70 -3.24 31.55
N CYS A 63 12.70 -2.01 32.04
CA CYS A 63 13.27 -1.63 33.35
C CYS A 63 12.39 -2.05 34.53
N ALA A 64 11.08 -2.14 34.33
CA ALA A 64 10.09 -2.58 35.31
C ALA A 64 8.92 -3.26 34.58
N PRO A 65 8.13 -4.12 35.25
CA PRO A 65 6.89 -4.63 34.68
C PRO A 65 6.01 -3.46 34.20
N PRO A 66 5.53 -3.48 32.95
CA PRO A 66 4.71 -2.40 32.44
C PRO A 66 3.40 -2.35 33.25
N VAL A 67 3.01 -1.14 33.65
CA VAL A 67 1.66 -0.88 34.17
C VAL A 67 0.72 -1.02 32.97
N ASP A 68 -0.37 -1.78 33.13
CA ASP A 68 -1.34 -2.06 32.05
C ASP A 68 -1.67 -0.81 31.22
N GLY A 69 -1.53 -0.92 29.89
CA GLY A 69 -1.82 0.17 28.97
C GLY A 69 -1.30 -0.08 27.55
N ASN A 70 -1.94 0.55 26.56
CA ASN A 70 -1.48 0.59 25.17
C ASN A 70 -0.26 1.51 25.05
N VAL A 71 0.92 0.99 25.40
CA VAL A 71 2.20 1.68 25.28
C VAL A 71 2.95 1.27 24.03
N ARG A 72 3.54 2.23 23.31
CA ARG A 72 4.40 1.93 22.16
C ARG A 72 5.70 1.28 22.66
N HIS A 73 6.07 0.16 22.06
CA HIS A 73 7.21 -0.63 22.50
C HIS A 73 8.08 -1.15 21.36
N THR A 74 9.31 -1.54 21.67
CA THR A 74 10.30 -2.11 20.77
C THR A 74 10.63 -3.56 21.10
N PHE A 75 9.68 -4.31 21.69
CA PHE A 75 9.92 -5.68 22.18
C PHE A 75 10.25 -6.71 21.11
N GLN A 76 9.92 -6.43 19.86
CA GLN A 76 10.22 -7.25 18.70
C GLN A 76 10.73 -6.37 17.57
N ALA A 77 11.39 -6.96 16.57
CA ALA A 77 11.66 -6.26 15.32
C ALA A 77 10.35 -5.69 14.75
N THR A 78 10.45 -4.54 14.09
CA THR A 78 9.32 -4.00 13.31
C THR A 78 9.30 -4.68 11.95
N ARG A 79 8.31 -4.37 11.13
CA ARG A 79 8.15 -4.96 9.79
C ARG A 79 7.78 -3.89 8.80
N THR A 80 8.05 -4.17 7.52
CA THR A 80 7.44 -3.43 6.42
C THR A 80 5.91 -3.44 6.60
N HIS A 81 5.27 -2.29 6.39
CA HIS A 81 3.83 -2.14 6.56
C HIS A 81 3.06 -2.94 5.52
N CYS A 82 3.35 -2.72 4.24
CA CYS A 82 2.76 -3.48 3.14
C CYS A 82 3.67 -3.47 1.90
N ILE A 83 3.38 -4.39 0.98
CA ILE A 83 3.75 -4.29 -0.42
C ILE A 83 2.61 -3.56 -1.12
N GLN A 84 2.87 -2.40 -1.72
CA GLN A 84 1.92 -1.81 -2.63
C GLN A 84 2.11 -2.44 -4.01
N THR A 85 1.03 -2.94 -4.61
CA THR A 85 1.02 -3.49 -5.96
C THR A 85 0.24 -2.55 -6.90
N LEU A 86 0.64 -2.52 -8.15
CA LEU A 86 -0.07 -1.88 -9.24
C LEU A 86 -0.19 -2.89 -10.38
N THR A 87 -1.40 -3.12 -10.85
CA THR A 87 -1.73 -4.19 -11.80
C THR A 87 -2.68 -3.65 -12.85
N TRP A 88 -2.55 -4.06 -14.11
CA TRP A 88 -3.58 -3.76 -15.10
C TRP A 88 -4.89 -4.49 -14.76
N ALA A 89 -6.04 -3.95 -15.17
CA ALA A 89 -7.34 -4.60 -14.96
C ALA A 89 -7.43 -6.02 -15.57
N CYS A 90 -6.55 -6.37 -16.51
CA CYS A 90 -6.44 -7.72 -17.06
C CYS A 90 -5.67 -8.71 -16.14
N GLY A 91 -5.17 -8.27 -14.98
CA GLY A 91 -4.43 -9.08 -14.03
C GLY A 91 -2.90 -9.06 -14.23
N TYR A 92 -2.38 -8.37 -15.24
CA TYR A 92 -0.93 -8.30 -15.46
C TYR A 92 -0.26 -7.30 -14.49
N PRO A 93 0.72 -7.73 -13.68
CA PRO A 93 1.44 -6.82 -12.77
C PRO A 93 2.20 -5.73 -13.53
N ILE A 94 2.12 -4.48 -13.04
CA ILE A 94 2.87 -3.34 -13.59
C ILE A 94 4.10 -3.06 -12.73
N ALA A 95 3.89 -2.95 -11.42
CA ALA A 95 4.93 -2.61 -10.46
C ALA A 95 4.53 -3.05 -9.05
N ALA A 96 5.53 -3.21 -8.19
CA ALA A 96 5.32 -3.38 -6.76
C ALA A 96 6.38 -2.58 -5.98
N THR A 97 6.06 -2.13 -4.77
CA THR A 97 7.02 -1.47 -3.88
C THR A 97 6.71 -1.74 -2.42
N LYS A 98 7.70 -1.55 -1.55
CA LYS A 98 7.54 -1.68 -0.10
C LYS A 98 7.19 -0.34 0.53
N PHE A 99 6.13 -0.30 1.32
CA PHE A 99 5.86 0.81 2.24
C PHE A 99 6.27 0.41 3.65
N TYR A 100 7.12 1.23 4.27
CA TYR A 100 7.79 0.88 5.52
C TYR A 100 7.02 1.30 6.77
N VAL A 101 6.16 2.30 6.66
CA VAL A 101 5.54 2.97 7.82
C VAL A 101 4.03 2.94 7.77
N SER A 102 3.48 3.30 6.62
CA SER A 102 2.04 3.42 6.41
C SER A 102 1.71 3.41 4.93
N GLU A 103 0.45 3.15 4.62
CA GLU A 103 -0.13 3.37 3.30
C GLU A 103 -0.79 4.76 3.25
N SER A 104 0.06 5.79 3.29
CA SER A 104 -0.37 7.20 3.24
C SER A 104 -0.49 7.71 1.81
N GLU A 105 -1.40 8.64 1.57
CA GLU A 105 -1.63 9.26 0.25
C GLU A 105 -0.36 9.91 -0.33
N SER A 106 0.50 10.49 0.52
CA SER A 106 1.76 11.09 0.09
C SER A 106 2.76 10.05 -0.43
N GLN A 107 2.85 8.89 0.22
CA GLN A 107 3.68 7.77 -0.25
C GLN A 107 3.15 7.18 -1.55
N CYS A 108 1.82 6.99 -1.67
CA CYS A 108 1.19 6.54 -2.91
C CYS A 108 1.44 7.53 -4.05
N ALA A 109 1.19 8.82 -3.84
CA ALA A 109 1.43 9.86 -4.85
C ALA A 109 2.92 9.91 -5.27
N SER A 110 3.85 9.92 -4.31
CA SER A 110 5.29 9.90 -4.57
C SER A 110 5.72 8.67 -5.37
N TRP A 111 5.16 7.50 -5.04
CA TRP A 111 5.45 6.27 -5.78
C TRP A 111 4.92 6.33 -7.22
N LEU A 112 3.67 6.74 -7.43
CA LEU A 112 3.06 6.90 -8.75
C LEU A 112 3.85 7.89 -9.64
N HIS A 113 4.29 9.02 -9.08
CA HIS A 113 5.14 9.98 -9.79
C HIS A 113 6.51 9.42 -10.17
N ARG A 114 7.11 8.58 -9.31
CA ARG A 114 8.39 7.91 -9.63
C ARG A 114 8.23 6.78 -10.64
N LEU A 115 7.08 6.11 -10.67
CA LEU A 115 6.79 5.02 -11.59
C LEU A 115 6.47 5.52 -13.01
N PHE A 116 5.81 6.68 -13.11
CA PHE A 116 5.48 7.31 -14.39
C PHE A 116 6.11 8.72 -14.53
N PRO A 117 7.45 8.81 -14.64
CA PRO A 117 8.13 10.05 -14.95
C PRO A 117 7.78 10.56 -16.35
N ASN A 118 8.19 11.80 -16.66
CA ASN A 118 7.74 12.52 -17.86
C ASN A 118 8.11 11.81 -19.18
N ASP A 119 9.23 11.11 -19.22
CA ASP A 119 9.71 10.33 -20.37
C ASP A 119 8.82 9.12 -20.70
N VAL A 120 8.14 8.56 -19.70
CA VAL A 120 7.19 7.44 -19.86
C VAL A 120 5.74 7.83 -19.57
N ALA A 121 5.42 9.13 -19.57
CA ALA A 121 4.07 9.63 -19.26
C ALA A 121 2.98 9.02 -20.16
N HIS A 122 3.32 8.66 -21.40
CA HIS A 122 2.42 8.00 -22.34
C HIS A 122 2.01 6.56 -21.91
N LEU A 123 2.73 5.94 -20.97
CA LEU A 123 2.40 4.64 -20.39
C LEU A 123 1.47 4.73 -19.17
N ARG A 124 1.22 5.94 -18.65
CA ARG A 124 0.33 6.15 -17.50
C ARG A 124 -1.08 5.62 -17.79
N PRO A 125 -1.77 5.02 -16.81
CA PRO A 125 -3.18 4.62 -16.97
C PRO A 125 -4.08 5.83 -17.27
N ASP A 126 -5.17 5.58 -18.01
CA ASP A 126 -6.27 6.55 -18.17
C ASP A 126 -7.15 6.53 -16.90
N TYR A 127 -7.26 5.36 -16.25
CA TYR A 127 -8.01 5.15 -15.02
C TYR A 127 -7.16 4.44 -13.96
N LEU A 128 -7.22 4.92 -12.72
CA LEU A 128 -6.60 4.26 -11.56
C LEU A 128 -7.67 3.90 -10.53
N ALA A 129 -7.91 2.60 -10.34
CA ALA A 129 -8.75 2.09 -9.27
C ALA A 129 -7.93 1.93 -7.98
N TYR A 130 -8.45 2.44 -6.87
CA TYR A 130 -7.83 2.33 -5.55
C TYR A 130 -8.86 2.58 -4.45
N ASP A 131 -8.84 1.82 -3.36
CA ASP A 131 -9.78 1.95 -2.24
C ASP A 131 -9.83 3.37 -1.66
N ARG A 132 -8.66 4.00 -1.53
CA ARG A 132 -8.53 5.35 -1.00
C ARG A 132 -8.38 6.42 -2.09
N ALA A 133 -8.87 6.15 -3.31
CA ALA A 133 -8.77 7.05 -4.46
C ALA A 133 -9.28 8.47 -4.18
N CYS A 134 -10.37 8.65 -3.42
CA CYS A 134 -10.88 9.98 -3.11
C CYS A 134 -9.94 10.78 -2.18
N PHE A 135 -9.26 10.11 -1.25
CA PHE A 135 -8.26 10.74 -0.39
C PHE A 135 -7.01 11.07 -1.18
N LEU A 136 -6.55 10.14 -2.02
CA LEU A 136 -5.42 10.35 -2.92
C LEU A 136 -5.67 11.52 -3.89
N LEU A 137 -6.86 11.59 -4.50
CA LEU A 137 -7.26 12.69 -5.36
C LEU A 137 -7.26 14.02 -4.61
N ARG A 138 -7.82 14.06 -3.39
CA ARG A 138 -7.80 15.27 -2.55
C ARG A 138 -6.38 15.72 -2.24
N HIS A 139 -5.49 14.78 -1.92
CA HIS A 139 -4.07 15.06 -1.71
C HIS A 139 -3.44 15.66 -2.97
N LEU A 140 -3.59 15.00 -4.12
CA LEU A 140 -3.04 15.45 -5.41
C LEU A 140 -3.52 16.85 -5.81
N VAL A 141 -4.83 17.11 -5.68
CA VAL A 141 -5.42 18.43 -5.98
C VAL A 141 -4.87 19.50 -5.05
N THR A 142 -4.68 19.20 -3.77
CA THR A 142 -4.13 20.15 -2.79
C THR A 142 -2.66 20.46 -3.07
N GLN A 143 -1.88 19.47 -3.53
CA GLN A 143 -0.48 19.66 -3.87
C GLN A 143 -0.30 20.42 -5.20
N ASN A 144 -1.00 19.98 -6.25
CA ASN A 144 -0.97 20.64 -7.55
C ASN A 144 -2.23 20.26 -8.37
N PRO A 145 -3.23 21.15 -8.50
CA PRO A 145 -4.44 20.87 -9.27
C PRO A 145 -4.17 20.71 -10.78
N ASN A 146 -3.05 21.22 -11.27
CA ASN A 146 -2.63 21.08 -12.68
C ASN A 146 -1.72 19.87 -12.92
N SER A 147 -1.55 19.00 -11.91
CA SER A 147 -0.78 17.77 -12.08
C SER A 147 -1.43 16.89 -13.16
N PRO A 148 -0.63 16.21 -14.01
CA PRO A 148 -1.16 15.22 -14.95
C PRO A 148 -1.99 14.11 -14.28
N TRP A 149 -1.73 13.79 -13.02
CA TRP A 149 -2.55 12.82 -12.25
C TRP A 149 -3.94 13.35 -11.88
N VAL A 150 -4.15 14.66 -11.92
CA VAL A 150 -5.46 15.29 -11.68
C VAL A 150 -6.20 15.54 -12.99
N GLN A 151 -5.47 15.92 -14.03
CA GLN A 151 -6.04 16.32 -15.33
C GLN A 151 -6.28 15.13 -16.25
N ASP A 152 -5.30 14.22 -16.35
CA ASP A 152 -5.29 13.19 -17.40
C ASP A 152 -5.73 11.81 -16.87
N VAL A 153 -5.64 11.59 -15.55
CA VAL A 153 -5.99 10.31 -14.93
C VAL A 153 -7.26 10.42 -14.12
N ARG A 154 -8.20 9.51 -14.35
CA ARG A 154 -9.40 9.39 -13.52
C ARG A 154 -9.18 8.40 -12.39
N LEU A 155 -9.13 8.91 -11.17
CA LEU A 155 -9.02 8.10 -9.96
C LEU A 155 -10.42 7.65 -9.53
N ILE A 156 -10.66 6.35 -9.55
CA ILE A 156 -11.93 5.74 -9.12
C ILE A 156 -11.71 4.94 -7.84
N VAL A 157 -12.69 5.00 -6.93
CA VAL A 157 -12.69 4.12 -5.76
C VAL A 157 -13.01 2.71 -6.23
N ASP A 158 -12.34 1.71 -5.66
CA ASP A 158 -12.72 0.33 -5.91
C ASP A 158 -14.22 0.11 -5.65
N ALA A 159 -14.82 -0.73 -6.47
CA ALA A 159 -16.25 -0.89 -6.52
C ALA A 159 -16.86 -1.47 -5.24
N TRP A 160 -16.14 -2.34 -4.53
CA TRP A 160 -16.59 -2.88 -3.26
C TRP A 160 -16.48 -1.82 -2.15
N HIS A 161 -15.35 -1.11 -2.11
CA HIS A 161 -15.10 -0.05 -1.13
C HIS A 161 -16.01 1.17 -1.29
N TYR A 162 -16.40 1.51 -2.51
CA TYR A 162 -17.24 2.67 -2.80
C TYR A 162 -18.59 2.63 -2.08
N ILE A 163 -19.12 1.45 -1.77
CA ILE A 163 -20.38 1.27 -1.01
C ILE A 163 -20.30 1.93 0.37
N GLY A 164 -19.12 1.91 1.01
CA GLY A 164 -18.89 2.49 2.32
C GLY A 164 -18.63 4.01 2.31
N HIS A 165 -18.47 4.62 1.13
CA HIS A 165 -18.12 6.03 1.02
C HIS A 165 -19.33 6.94 1.25
N ARG A 166 -19.09 8.06 1.93
CA ARG A 166 -20.16 9.02 2.29
C ARG A 166 -20.81 9.60 1.04
N VAL A 167 -22.13 9.48 0.96
CA VAL A 167 -22.93 10.01 -0.16
C VAL A 167 -22.80 11.53 -0.30
N SER A 168 -22.53 12.24 0.80
CA SER A 168 -22.31 13.68 0.82
C SER A 168 -20.92 14.13 0.35
N ASP A 169 -19.97 13.21 0.13
CA ASP A 169 -18.67 13.57 -0.44
C ASP A 169 -18.81 13.81 -1.95
N ILE A 170 -19.05 15.06 -2.33
CA ILE A 170 -19.27 15.49 -3.71
C ILE A 170 -18.06 15.15 -4.59
N LEU A 171 -16.84 15.29 -4.07
CA LEU A 171 -15.62 14.95 -4.82
C LEU A 171 -15.60 13.46 -5.15
N CYS A 172 -15.85 12.62 -4.15
CA CYS A 172 -15.93 11.16 -4.34
C CYS A 172 -17.02 10.79 -5.35
N ARG A 173 -18.23 11.35 -5.22
CA ARG A 173 -19.38 11.03 -6.08
C ARG A 173 -19.19 11.46 -7.53
N SER A 174 -18.57 12.61 -7.75
CA SER A 174 -18.40 13.17 -9.11
C SER A 174 -17.15 12.63 -9.82
N ARG A 175 -16.04 12.45 -9.09
CA ARG A 175 -14.74 12.13 -9.70
C ARG A 175 -14.33 10.68 -9.50
N CYS A 176 -14.75 10.04 -8.42
CA CYS A 176 -14.27 8.71 -8.03
C CYS A 176 -15.30 7.59 -8.11
N ASN A 177 -16.48 7.85 -8.72
CA ASN A 177 -17.49 6.82 -8.93
C ASN A 177 -17.00 5.78 -9.95
N PRO A 178 -16.91 4.48 -9.59
CA PRO A 178 -16.46 3.43 -10.49
C PRO A 178 -17.52 2.98 -11.50
N ALA A 179 -18.78 3.37 -11.33
CA ALA A 179 -19.88 2.99 -12.22
C ALA A 179 -20.92 4.12 -12.35
N PRO A 180 -20.60 5.23 -13.02
CA PRO A 180 -21.54 6.32 -13.20
C PRO A 180 -22.65 5.92 -14.19
N ALA A 181 -23.91 6.10 -13.78
CA ALA A 181 -25.08 5.84 -14.63
C ALA A 181 -25.53 7.06 -15.44
N ASP A 182 -24.89 8.22 -15.25
CA ASP A 182 -25.22 9.50 -15.91
C ASP A 182 -24.55 9.68 -17.28
N GLY A 183 -23.84 8.67 -17.77
CA GLY A 183 -23.09 8.72 -19.02
C GLY A 183 -21.79 9.52 -18.94
N SER A 184 -21.38 10.00 -17.77
CA SER A 184 -20.13 10.77 -17.60
C SER A 184 -18.84 9.95 -17.79
N GLN A 185 -18.94 8.61 -17.77
CA GLN A 185 -17.84 7.68 -18.07
C GLN A 185 -18.37 6.45 -18.81
N PRO A 186 -18.64 6.55 -20.12
CA PRO A 186 -19.11 5.41 -20.89
C PRO A 186 -18.08 4.27 -20.92
N ASP A 187 -16.78 4.57 -20.81
CA ASP A 187 -15.72 3.57 -20.86
C ASP A 187 -15.73 2.58 -19.68
N LEU A 188 -16.29 2.96 -18.53
CA LEU A 188 -16.34 2.11 -17.34
C LEU A 188 -17.52 1.14 -17.36
N ILE A 189 -18.44 1.30 -18.31
CA ILE A 189 -19.74 0.63 -18.31
C ILE A 189 -20.03 0.01 -19.67
N ILE A 190 -20.33 -1.28 -19.67
CA ILE A 190 -20.78 -2.02 -20.85
C ILE A 190 -22.25 -2.34 -20.68
N GLN A 191 -23.03 -2.12 -21.75
CA GLN A 191 -24.40 -2.60 -21.83
C GLN A 191 -24.44 -3.88 -22.64
N GLU A 192 -25.07 -4.91 -22.08
CA GLU A 192 -25.18 -6.23 -22.68
C GLU A 192 -26.62 -6.71 -22.59
N GLU A 193 -27.15 -7.25 -23.68
CA GLU A 193 -28.46 -7.89 -23.68
C GLU A 193 -28.32 -9.36 -23.25
N ILE A 194 -29.00 -9.72 -22.16
CA ILE A 194 -28.99 -11.09 -21.62
C ILE A 194 -30.45 -11.53 -21.49
N ASN A 195 -30.83 -12.58 -22.22
CA ASN A 195 -32.20 -13.12 -22.23
C ASN A 195 -33.29 -12.07 -22.52
N GLY A 196 -33.06 -11.18 -23.50
CA GLY A 196 -34.01 -10.13 -23.89
C GLY A 196 -34.06 -8.93 -22.93
N ARG A 197 -33.15 -8.87 -21.95
CA ARG A 197 -33.04 -7.76 -20.98
C ARG A 197 -31.69 -7.09 -21.10
N TRP A 198 -31.69 -5.79 -21.27
CA TRP A 198 -30.49 -4.96 -21.16
C TRP A 198 -29.99 -4.91 -19.71
N VAL A 199 -28.75 -5.34 -19.51
CA VAL A 199 -28.05 -5.31 -18.23
C VAL A 199 -26.82 -4.44 -18.39
N THR A 200 -26.54 -3.65 -17.36
CA THR A 200 -25.35 -2.81 -17.27
C THR A 200 -24.29 -3.54 -16.45
N ARG A 201 -23.07 -3.67 -16.97
CA ARG A 201 -21.93 -4.32 -16.33
C ARG A 201 -20.75 -3.38 -16.29
N LYS A 202 -19.85 -3.58 -15.32
CA LYS A 202 -18.57 -2.85 -15.27
C LYS A 202 -17.68 -3.37 -16.39
N ALA A 203 -17.00 -2.46 -17.07
CA ALA A 203 -16.13 -2.78 -18.20
C ALA A 203 -14.81 -3.42 -17.78
N PHE A 204 -14.35 -3.12 -16.57
CA PHE A 204 -13.03 -3.50 -16.07
C PHE A 204 -13.13 -4.22 -14.72
N ASN A 205 -12.19 -5.14 -14.50
CA ASN A 205 -12.00 -5.79 -13.20
C ASN A 205 -11.23 -4.85 -12.26
N THR A 206 -11.92 -4.22 -11.32
CA THR A 206 -11.28 -3.38 -10.28
C THR A 206 -10.71 -4.21 -9.12
N GLU A 207 -10.97 -5.52 -9.09
CA GLU A 207 -10.45 -6.46 -8.08
C GLU A 207 -9.12 -7.09 -8.51
N ALA A 208 -8.53 -6.66 -9.63
CA ALA A 208 -7.33 -7.29 -10.19
C ALA A 208 -6.13 -7.25 -9.22
N ALA A 209 -5.98 -6.17 -8.46
CA ALA A 209 -4.93 -6.06 -7.45
C ALA A 209 -5.21 -6.97 -6.24
N GLU A 210 -6.46 -7.03 -5.74
CA GLU A 210 -6.85 -7.94 -4.66
C GLU A 210 -6.65 -9.41 -5.06
N GLN A 211 -6.99 -9.78 -6.30
CA GLN A 211 -6.73 -11.12 -6.84
C GLN A 211 -5.24 -11.46 -6.87
N LEU A 212 -4.39 -10.51 -7.31
CA LEU A 212 -2.93 -10.68 -7.27
C LEU A 212 -2.44 -10.81 -5.82
N ASN A 213 -2.96 -9.99 -4.91
CA ASN A 213 -2.61 -9.99 -3.50
C ASN A 213 -3.00 -11.30 -2.81
N ALA A 214 -4.16 -11.87 -3.15
CA ALA A 214 -4.59 -13.19 -2.69
C ALA A 214 -3.69 -14.31 -3.23
N TRP A 215 -3.21 -14.20 -4.47
CA TRP A 215 -2.21 -15.15 -4.99
C TRP A 215 -0.85 -15.02 -4.28
N LEU A 216 -0.42 -13.79 -3.95
CA LEU A 216 0.80 -13.53 -3.19
C LEU A 216 0.77 -14.10 -1.76
N ASP A 217 -0.41 -14.41 -1.19
CA ASP A 217 -0.50 -15.04 0.14
C ASP A 217 0.23 -16.38 0.21
N GLY A 218 0.28 -17.13 -0.89
CA GLY A 218 1.02 -18.38 -0.98
C GLY A 218 2.52 -18.20 -0.70
N TYR A 219 3.06 -17.00 -0.91
CA TYR A 219 4.48 -16.67 -0.73
C TYR A 219 4.77 -15.86 0.53
N LYS A 220 3.74 -15.35 1.23
CA LYS A 220 3.88 -14.50 2.42
C LYS A 220 4.79 -15.12 3.48
N GLY A 221 4.66 -16.42 3.75
CA GLY A 221 5.49 -17.13 4.72
C GLY A 221 6.98 -17.10 4.39
N THR A 222 7.32 -17.23 3.10
CA THR A 222 8.69 -17.20 2.58
C THR A 222 9.24 -15.78 2.59
N LEU A 223 8.50 -14.82 2.00
CA LEU A 223 8.86 -13.41 1.95
C LEU A 223 9.12 -12.83 3.34
N ASN A 224 8.29 -13.19 4.32
CA ASN A 224 8.37 -12.70 5.69
C ASN A 224 9.68 -13.03 6.43
N ARG A 225 10.47 -14.00 5.93
CA ARG A 225 11.71 -14.50 6.52
C ARG A 225 12.95 -14.07 5.74
N MET A 226 12.80 -13.26 4.69
CA MET A 226 13.91 -12.84 3.83
C MET A 226 14.59 -11.57 4.35
N THR A 227 15.84 -11.38 3.92
CA THR A 227 16.50 -10.07 3.97
C THR A 227 15.85 -9.10 2.98
N ASN A 228 16.08 -7.80 3.16
CA ASN A 228 15.58 -6.76 2.26
C ASN A 228 15.86 -7.04 0.76
N TYR A 229 17.08 -7.46 0.43
CA TYR A 229 17.50 -7.75 -0.94
C TYR A 229 16.87 -9.03 -1.50
N ASN A 230 16.89 -10.12 -0.72
CA ASN A 230 16.29 -11.39 -1.16
C ASN A 230 14.77 -11.28 -1.33
N PHE A 231 14.13 -10.49 -0.47
CA PHE A 231 12.72 -10.16 -0.59
C PHE A 231 12.42 -9.50 -1.93
N ASP A 232 13.17 -8.46 -2.31
CA ASP A 232 12.98 -7.76 -3.57
C ASP A 232 13.22 -8.69 -4.75
N PHE A 233 14.34 -9.41 -4.74
CA PHE A 233 14.66 -10.37 -5.79
C PHE A 233 13.53 -11.38 -5.99
N LEU A 234 13.09 -12.06 -4.93
CA LEU A 234 12.02 -13.06 -5.03
C LEU A 234 10.69 -12.43 -5.47
N LEU A 235 10.31 -11.27 -4.90
CA LEU A 235 9.08 -10.58 -5.27
C LEU A 235 9.06 -10.25 -6.77
N TYR A 236 10.15 -9.69 -7.30
CA TYR A 236 10.24 -9.35 -8.72
C TYR A 236 10.28 -10.60 -9.61
N CYS A 237 10.97 -11.67 -9.20
CA CYS A 237 10.93 -12.93 -9.92
C CYS A 237 9.50 -13.48 -10.01
N ILE A 238 8.77 -13.51 -8.89
CA ILE A 238 7.41 -14.05 -8.84
C ILE A 238 6.43 -13.21 -9.67
N LEU A 239 6.61 -11.89 -9.74
CA LEU A 239 5.69 -11.00 -10.44
C LEU A 239 5.97 -10.89 -11.96
N PHE A 240 7.22 -11.10 -12.40
CA PHE A 240 7.63 -10.70 -13.75
C PHE A 240 8.41 -11.76 -14.55
N LEU A 241 8.69 -12.94 -13.97
CA LEU A 241 9.36 -14.08 -14.65
C LEU A 241 8.49 -15.34 -14.60
#